data_AF-A0A7J7M3D1-F1
#
_entry.id   AF-A0A7J7M3D1-F1
#
_cell.length_a   1.000
_cell.length_b   1.000
_cell.length_c   1.000
_cell.angle_alpha   90.00
_cell.angle_beta   90.00
_cell.angle_gamma   90.00
#
_symmetry.space_group_name_H-M   'P 1'
#
loop_
_entity.id
_entity.type
_entity.pdbx_description
1 polymer ?
#
loop_
_entity_poly.entity_id
_entity_poly.type
_entity_poly.pdbx_seq_one_letter_code
_entity_poly.pdbx_strand_id
1 'polypeptide(L)' 'MNRSCPPHFCKSSDSVARHILQQLAAMNIVDIDPKGRRRITSTGHRDLDQVAGRIVIAP' A
#
# COMPACT_ATOMS: atom_id res chain seq x y z
N MET A 1 5.48 -24.10 33.15
CA MET A 1 4.73 -22.93 33.65
C MET A 1 5.33 -21.65 33.08
N ASN A 2 4.64 -21.01 32.15
CA ASN A 2 4.33 -19.57 32.09
C ASN A 2 3.99 -19.20 30.64
N ARG A 3 2.73 -18.83 30.41
CA ARG A 3 2.14 -18.48 29.13
C ARG A 3 2.11 -16.95 29.06
N SER A 4 3.20 -16.33 28.61
CA SER A 4 3.19 -14.91 28.26
C SER A 4 3.07 -14.82 26.74
N CYS A 5 1.83 -14.75 26.25
CA CYS A 5 1.55 -14.38 24.86
C CYS A 5 2.30 -13.09 24.56
N PRO A 6 3.32 -13.08 23.68
CA PRO A 6 3.93 -11.84 23.25
C PRO A 6 2.84 -11.00 22.59
N PRO A 7 2.88 -9.66 22.64
CA PRO A 7 2.04 -8.87 21.75
C PRO A 7 2.35 -9.39 20.34
N HIS A 8 1.39 -10.08 19.70
CA HIS A 8 1.56 -10.73 18.39
C HIS A 8 1.70 -9.70 17.25
N PHE A 9 2.15 -8.49 17.57
CA PHE A 9 2.54 -7.47 16.63
C PHE A 9 4.02 -7.66 16.29
N CYS A 10 4.27 -8.46 15.25
CA CYS A 10 5.52 -8.38 14.53
C CYS A 10 5.35 -7.34 13.42
N LYS A 11 6.23 -6.34 13.35
CA LYS A 11 6.24 -5.43 12.20
C LYS A 11 6.53 -6.26 10.95
N SER A 12 5.69 -6.12 9.92
CA SER A 12 5.94 -6.71 8.61
C SER A 12 7.31 -6.28 8.09
N SER A 13 7.91 -7.11 7.22
CA SER A 13 9.24 -6.85 6.68
C SER A 13 9.32 -5.49 5.96
N ASP A 14 10.17 -4.59 6.45
CA ASP A 14 10.40 -3.27 5.85
C ASP A 14 10.94 -3.35 4.41
N SER A 15 11.65 -4.42 4.07
CA SER A 15 12.15 -4.69 2.71
C SER A 15 11.02 -4.93 1.72
N VAL A 16 10.03 -5.74 2.11
CA VAL A 16 8.85 -6.05 1.29
C VAL A 16 7.99 -4.81 1.10
N ALA A 17 7.73 -4.06 2.17
CA ALA A 17 6.98 -2.81 2.08
C ALA A 17 7.65 -1.81 1.12
N ARG A 18 8.97 -1.65 1.22
CA ARG A 18 9.74 -0.79 0.31
C ARG A 18 9.66 -1.25 -1.14
N HIS A 19 9.77 -2.55 -1.39
CA HIS A 19 9.70 -3.12 -2.73
C HIS A 19 8.35 -2.86 -3.41
N ILE A 20 7.25 -3.10 -2.71
CA ILE A 20 5.88 -2.86 -3.22
C ILE A 20 5.72 -1.38 -3.62
N LEU A 21 6.24 -0.46 -2.82
CA LEU A 21 6.12 0.97 -3.09
C LEU A 21 6.98 1.44 -4.26
N GLN A 22 8.15 0.84 -4.45
CA GLN A 22 8.96 1.07 -5.65
C GLN A 22 8.24 0.59 -6.91
N GLN A 23 7.56 -0.57 -6.84
CA GLN A 23 6.74 -1.06 -7.95
C GLN A 23 5.54 -0.15 -8.23
N LEU A 24 4.82 0.30 -7.20
CA LEU A 24 3.71 1.26 -7.35
C LEU A 24 4.15 2.61 -7.92
N ALA A 25 5.38 3.04 -7.61
CA ALA A 25 5.98 4.23 -8.20
C ALA A 25 6.33 4.02 -9.68
N ALA A 26 6.91 2.87 -10.04
CA ALA A 26 7.18 2.51 -11.44
C ALA A 26 5.89 2.46 -12.28
N MET A 27 4.77 2.05 -11.67
CA MET A 27 3.45 2.05 -12.29
C MET A 27 2.75 3.44 -12.29
N ASN A 28 3.41 4.50 -11.81
CA ASN A 28 2.85 5.86 -11.71
C ASN A 28 1.55 5.95 -10.88
N ILE A 29 1.37 5.07 -9.90
CA ILE A 29 0.20 5.07 -8.99
C ILE A 29 0.51 5.92 -7.74
N VAL A 30 1.75 5.86 -7.26
CA VAL A 30 2.22 6.60 -6.07
C VAL A 30 3.47 7.37 -6.44
N ASP A 31 3.53 8.64 -6.04
CA ASP A 31 4.71 9.48 -6.16
C ASP A 31 5.46 9.60 -4.82
N ILE A 32 6.77 9.73 -4.91
CA ILE A 32 7.66 9.89 -3.77
C ILE A 32 8.07 11.36 -3.73
N ASP A 33 7.48 12.11 -2.81
CA ASP A 33 7.87 13.50 -2.59
C ASP A 33 9.34 13.56 -2.14
N PRO A 34 10.10 14.59 -2.56
CA PRO A 34 11.47 14.80 -2.10
C PRO A 34 11.56 15.04 -0.58
N LYS A 35 10.43 15.35 0.07
CA LYS A 35 10.29 15.46 1.53
C LYS A 35 10.10 14.09 2.23
N GLY A 36 10.20 12.98 1.49
CA GLY A 36 10.01 11.63 2.00
C GLY A 36 8.55 11.23 2.25
N ARG A 37 7.59 12.06 1.80
CA ARG A 37 6.16 11.73 1.84
C ARG A 37 5.78 10.92 0.61
N ARG A 38 4.69 10.18 0.71
CA ARG A 38 4.14 9.38 -0.39
C ARG A 38 2.76 9.92 -0.70
N ARG A 39 2.50 10.18 -1.98
CA ARG A 39 1.24 10.75 -2.43
C ARG A 39 0.70 9.94 -3.60
N ILE A 40 -0.61 9.70 -3.61
CA ILE A 40 -1.26 9.05 -4.76
C ILE A 40 -1.30 10.05 -5.92
N THR A 41 -0.93 9.60 -7.11
CA THR A 41 -0.96 10.42 -8.33
C THR A 41 -2.41 10.60 -8.81
N SER A 42 -2.66 11.62 -9.63
CA SER A 42 -4.00 11.80 -10.23
C SER A 42 -4.43 10.61 -11.09
N THR A 43 -3.46 9.94 -11.73
CA THR A 43 -3.67 8.72 -12.52
C THR A 43 -3.98 7.53 -11.61
N GLY A 44 -3.24 7.36 -10.52
CA GLY A 44 -3.49 6.31 -9.52
C GLY A 44 -4.87 6.41 -8.90
N HIS A 45 -5.35 7.62 -8.59
CA HIS A 45 -6.71 7.83 -8.11
C HIS A 45 -7.77 7.31 -9.10
N ARG A 46 -7.67 7.69 -10.36
CA ARG A 46 -8.62 7.27 -11.40
C ARG A 46 -8.65 5.76 -11.59
N ASP A 47 -7.47 5.13 -11.59
CA ASP A 47 -7.35 3.68 -11.80
C ASP A 47 -7.94 2.91 -10.61
N LEU A 48 -7.72 3.38 -9.38
CA LEU A 48 -8.33 2.84 -8.17
C LEU A 48 -9.86 3.00 -8.18
N ASP A 49 -10.37 4.18 -8.57
CA ASP A 49 -11.81 4.44 -8.67
C ASP A 49 -12.48 3.55 -9.71
N GLN A 50 -11.82 3.30 -10.85
CA GLN A 50 -12.35 2.41 -11.88
C GLN A 50 -12.48 0.97 -11.39
N VAL A 51 -11.50 0.49 -10.62
CA VAL A 51 -11.56 -0.86 -10.01
C VAL A 51 -12.64 -0.91 -8.93
N ALA A 52 -12.72 0.11 -8.06
CA ALA A 52 -13.74 0.19 -7.03
C ALA A 52 -15.16 0.16 -7.62
N GLY A 53 -15.40 0.92 -8.69
CA GLY A 53 -16.68 0.92 -9.39
C GLY A 53 -17.08 -0.45 -9.94
N ARG A 54 -16.11 -1.28 -10.37
CA ARG A 54 -16.39 -2.66 -10.83
C ARG A 54 -16.75 -3.60 -9.69
N ILE A 55 -16.08 -3.46 -8.54
CA ILE A 55 -16.34 -4.30 -7.36
C ILE A 55 -17.73 -4.02 -6.79
N VAL A 56 -18.16 -2.76 -6.77
CA VAL A 56 -19.51 -2.37 -6.30
C VAL A 56 -20.63 -2.96 -7.17
N ILE A 57 -20.33 -3.30 -8.42
CA ILE A 57 -21.29 -3.87 -9.38
C ILE A 57 -21.23 -5.41 -9.40
N ALA A 58 -20.27 -6.03 -8.69
CA ALA A 58 -20.22 -7.48 -8.55
C ALA A 58 -21.37 -7.97 -7.62
N PRO A 59 -22.21 -8.93 -8.05
CA PRO A 59 -23.34 -9.43 -7.28
C PRO A 59 -22.94 -10.23 -6.03
#